data_AF-A0A839UI03-F1
#
_entry.id   AF-A0A839UI03-F1
#
_cell.length_a   1.000
_cell.length_b   1.000
_cell.length_c   1.000
_cell.angle_alpha   90.00
_cell.angle_beta   90.00
_cell.angle_gamma   90.00
#
_symmetry.space_group_name_H-M   'P 1'
#
loop_
_entity.id
_entity.type
_entity.pdbx_description
1 polymer ?
#
loop_
_entity_poly.entity_id
_entity_poly.type
_entity_poly.pdbx_seq_one_letter_code
_entity_poly.pdbx_strand_id
1 'polypeptide(L)'
;MSPFFHDVAQVGDEIELRGPLGGHFVWPDDTRKPVLLIGAGSGVVPLAAMIRHRYATAQAAPTALLLSSRTRRDVLFRDELSAAEKIHPGFSFVLALTREPTTRRSDFARRIDAAMVADVTGRLPAPPGHIFICGSNSFVEVAVDGALAAGMDTTSIKTERYGA
;
A
#
# COMPACT_ATOMS: atom_id res chain seq x y z
N MET A 1 -11.54 -16.79 -7.14
CA MET A 1 -11.36 -17.04 -5.68
C MET A 1 -12.47 -17.95 -5.21
N SER A 2 -12.19 -18.91 -4.32
CA SER A 2 -13.22 -19.73 -3.68
C SER A 2 -14.02 -18.89 -2.68
N PRO A 3 -15.35 -19.00 -2.62
CA PRO A 3 -16.16 -18.24 -1.67
C PRO A 3 -16.17 -18.87 -0.27
N PHE A 4 -15.39 -19.92 -0.01
CA PHE A 4 -15.38 -20.69 1.24
C PHE A 4 -15.36 -19.82 2.51
N PHE A 5 -14.49 -18.81 2.58
CA PHE A 5 -14.41 -17.91 3.75
C PHE A 5 -15.60 -16.96 3.91
N HIS A 6 -16.37 -16.73 2.85
CA HIS A 6 -17.57 -15.92 2.89
C HIS A 6 -18.82 -16.77 3.17
N ASP A 7 -18.89 -17.97 2.59
CA ASP A 7 -20.10 -18.78 2.54
C ASP A 7 -20.13 -19.97 3.52
N VAL A 8 -18.96 -20.49 3.92
CA VAL A 8 -18.86 -21.81 4.60
C VAL A 8 -18.15 -21.72 5.94
N ALA A 9 -16.97 -21.09 6.00
CA ALA A 9 -16.12 -21.11 7.19
C ALA A 9 -16.83 -20.50 8.42
N GLN A 10 -16.71 -21.17 9.58
CA GLN A 10 -17.30 -20.75 10.84
C GLN A 10 -16.24 -20.60 11.95
N VAL A 11 -16.60 -19.86 13.00
CA VAL A 11 -15.78 -19.77 14.20
C VAL A 11 -15.67 -21.15 14.84
N GLY A 12 -14.44 -21.64 15.01
CA GLY A 12 -14.15 -22.98 15.54
C GLY A 12 -13.66 -23.96 14.48
N ASP A 13 -13.78 -23.63 13.19
CA ASP A 13 -13.23 -24.46 12.12
C ASP A 13 -11.70 -24.47 12.18
N GLU A 14 -11.11 -25.65 11.98
CA GLU A 14 -9.68 -25.82 11.78
C GLU A 14 -9.34 -25.58 10.30
N ILE A 15 -8.38 -24.69 10.05
CA ILE A 15 -7.93 -24.34 8.70
C ILE A 15 -6.48 -24.75 8.54
N GLU A 16 -6.21 -25.64 7.59
CA GLU A 16 -4.84 -25.98 7.21
C GLU A 16 -4.20 -24.82 6.44
N LEU A 17 -3.03 -24.37 6.92
CA LEU A 17 -2.27 -23.28 6.32
C LEU A 17 -0.89 -23.79 5.90
N ARG A 18 -0.47 -23.42 4.68
CA ARG A 18 0.88 -23.64 4.18
C ARG A 18 1.55 -22.31 3.90
N GLY A 19 2.72 -22.08 4.50
CA GLY A 19 3.52 -20.88 4.27
C GLY A 19 4.73 -20.78 5.20
N PRO A 20 5.54 -19.72 5.07
CA PRO A 20 5.38 -18.61 4.11
C PRO A 20 5.63 -19.06 2.66
N LEU A 21 4.88 -18.49 1.72
CA LEU A 21 5.11 -18.66 0.28
C LEU A 21 5.58 -17.32 -0.30
N GLY A 22 6.58 -17.37 -1.18
CA GLY A 22 7.20 -16.18 -1.75
C GLY A 22 8.45 -15.71 -1.00
N GLY A 23 8.81 -14.44 -1.20
CA GLY A 23 10.05 -13.82 -0.68
C GLY A 23 10.46 -12.55 -1.42
N HIS A 24 9.84 -12.29 -2.58
CA HIS A 24 10.11 -11.10 -3.39
C HIS A 24 9.46 -9.83 -2.82
N PHE A 25 8.21 -9.92 -2.36
CA PHE A 25 7.45 -8.79 -1.82
C PHE A 25 7.75 -8.56 -0.33
N VAL A 26 9.03 -8.40 -0.01
CA VAL A 26 9.55 -8.21 1.35
C VAL A 26 10.32 -6.90 1.41
N TRP A 27 10.05 -6.11 2.45
CA TRP A 27 10.81 -4.91 2.78
C TRP A 27 12.11 -5.34 3.50
N PRO A 28 13.31 -5.05 2.94
CA PRO A 28 14.58 -5.44 3.54
C PRO A 28 14.91 -4.73 4.86
N ASP A 29 15.53 -5.42 5.81
CA ASP A 29 15.73 -4.93 7.19
C ASP A 29 16.68 -3.73 7.31
N ASP A 30 17.64 -3.57 6.39
CA ASP A 30 18.63 -2.47 6.43
C ASP A 30 18.29 -1.35 5.43
N THR A 31 17.19 -0.64 5.66
CA THR A 31 16.77 0.41 4.73
C THR A 31 16.28 1.65 5.47
N ARG A 32 17.22 2.52 5.84
CA ARG A 32 16.93 3.94 6.19
C ARG A 32 16.42 4.76 4.99
N LYS A 33 16.43 4.17 3.78
CA LYS A 33 15.98 4.81 2.56
C LYS A 33 14.46 5.01 2.59
N PRO A 34 13.95 6.09 1.96
CA PRO A 34 12.51 6.28 1.85
C PRO A 34 11.83 5.13 1.11
N VAL A 35 10.56 4.89 1.43
CA VAL A 35 9.75 3.82 0.81
C VAL A 35 8.41 4.36 0.34
N LEU A 36 8.04 3.97 -0.88
CA LEU A 36 6.73 4.24 -1.44
C LEU A 36 5.88 2.96 -1.45
N LEU A 37 4.69 3.04 -0.87
CA LEU A 37 3.71 1.97 -0.85
C LEU A 37 2.51 2.41 -1.69
N ILE A 38 2.07 1.57 -2.63
CA ILE A 38 0.93 1.85 -3.50
C ILE A 38 -0.04 0.68 -3.44
N GLY A 39 -1.24 0.91 -2.93
CA GLY A 39 -2.22 -0.15 -2.70
C GLY A 39 -3.58 0.15 -3.31
N ALA A 40 -4.35 -0.88 -3.62
CA ALA A 40 -5.78 -0.78 -3.87
C ALA A 40 -6.55 -1.86 -3.11
N GLY A 41 -7.72 -1.53 -2.55
CA GLY A 41 -8.59 -2.51 -1.90
C GLY A 41 -7.87 -3.37 -0.86
N SER A 42 -7.99 -4.70 -0.96
CA SER A 42 -7.28 -5.66 -0.10
C SER A 42 -5.77 -5.69 -0.28
N GLY A 43 -5.24 -5.05 -1.33
CA GLY A 43 -3.79 -4.88 -1.54
C GLY A 43 -3.10 -4.06 -0.45
N VAL A 44 -3.85 -3.36 0.40
CA VAL A 44 -3.30 -2.73 1.60
C VAL A 44 -2.85 -3.74 2.65
N VAL A 45 -3.37 -4.97 2.66
CA VAL A 45 -3.06 -5.98 3.69
C VAL A 45 -1.55 -6.25 3.82
N PRO A 46 -0.81 -6.61 2.75
CA PRO A 46 0.64 -6.80 2.87
C PRO A 46 1.38 -5.48 3.18
N LEU A 47 0.91 -4.34 2.68
CA LEU A 47 1.52 -3.03 2.94
C LEU A 47 1.38 -2.61 4.41
N ALA A 48 0.22 -2.84 5.01
CA ALA A 48 -0.04 -2.61 6.43
C ALA A 48 0.82 -3.53 7.29
N ALA A 49 1.01 -4.80 6.90
CA ALA A 49 1.92 -5.71 7.60
C ALA A 49 3.37 -5.19 7.60
N MET A 50 3.84 -4.65 6.47
CA MET A 50 5.16 -4.02 6.40
C MET A 50 5.26 -2.80 7.33
N ILE A 51 4.28 -1.90 7.31
CA ILE A 51 4.23 -0.71 8.16
C ILE A 51 4.27 -1.11 9.65
N ARG A 52 3.42 -2.06 10.06
CA ARG A 52 3.37 -2.59 11.44
C ARG A 52 4.73 -3.12 11.87
N HIS A 53 5.37 -3.93 11.02
CA HIS A 53 6.69 -4.48 11.32
C HIS A 53 7.73 -3.37 11.52
N ARG A 54 7.75 -2.33 10.67
CA ARG A 54 8.71 -1.22 10.78
C ARG A 54 8.56 -0.44 12.07
N TYR A 55 7.33 -0.18 12.49
CA TYR A 55 7.09 0.51 13.76
C TYR A 55 7.42 -0.36 14.96
N ALA A 56 7.14 -1.67 14.90
CA ALA A 56 7.49 -2.62 15.95
C ALA A 56 9.01 -2.75 16.14
N THR A 57 9.80 -2.60 15.06
CA THR A 57 11.28 -2.65 15.11
C THR A 57 11.94 -1.29 15.27
N ALA A 58 11.16 -0.22 15.52
CA ALA A 58 11.62 1.16 15.66
C ALA A 58 12.47 1.67 14.48
N GLN A 59 12.21 1.17 13.27
CA GLN A 59 12.88 1.61 12.07
C GLN A 59 12.14 2.78 11.43
N ALA A 60 12.75 3.96 11.47
CA ALA A 60 12.13 5.22 11.06
C ALA A 60 12.38 5.58 9.58
N ALA A 61 12.19 4.64 8.66
CA ALA A 61 12.30 4.94 7.23
C ALA A 61 11.16 5.90 6.81
N PRO A 62 11.45 7.04 6.15
CA PRO A 62 10.42 7.89 5.60
C PRO A 62 9.52 7.09 4.64
N THR A 63 8.22 7.11 4.85
CA THR A 63 7.28 6.22 4.16
C THR A 63 6.09 7.00 3.65
N ALA A 64 5.69 6.76 2.41
CA ALA A 64 4.46 7.30 1.87
C ALA A 64 3.57 6.16 1.39
N LEU A 65 2.29 6.18 1.75
CA LEU A 65 1.28 5.24 1.28
C LEU A 65 0.25 5.98 0.43
N LEU A 66 0.12 5.58 -0.84
CA LEU A 66 -0.97 5.96 -1.72
C LEU A 66 -1.95 4.79 -1.84
N LEU A 67 -3.14 4.93 -1.27
CA LEU A 67 -4.14 3.88 -1.22
C LEU A 67 -5.41 4.25 -1.99
N SER A 68 -5.71 3.47 -3.02
CA SER A 68 -6.92 3.58 -3.82
C SER A 68 -8.07 2.79 -3.19
N SER A 69 -9.23 3.43 -3.06
CA SER A 69 -10.46 2.79 -2.62
C SER A 69 -11.70 3.43 -3.26
N ARG A 70 -12.87 2.82 -3.11
CA ARG A 70 -14.12 3.39 -3.63
C ARG A 70 -14.58 4.57 -2.78
N THR A 71 -14.71 4.34 -1.48
CA THR A 71 -15.11 5.32 -0.48
C THR A 71 -14.23 5.19 0.76
N ARG A 72 -14.27 6.17 1.67
CA ARG A 72 -13.56 6.14 2.95
C ARG A 72 -13.97 4.96 3.82
N ARG A 73 -15.20 4.46 3.67
CA ARG A 73 -15.72 3.31 4.43
C ARG A 73 -15.14 1.98 3.94
N ASP A 74 -14.74 1.91 2.68
CA ASP A 74 -14.12 0.73 2.07
C ASP A 74 -12.61 0.62 2.37
N VAL A 75 -12.01 1.61 3.03
CA VAL A 75 -10.57 1.62 3.35
C VAL A 75 -10.31 0.68 4.53
N LEU A 76 -9.72 -0.47 4.26
CA LEU A 76 -9.24 -1.40 5.29
C LEU A 76 -8.12 -0.74 6.11
N PHE A 77 -8.14 -0.95 7.43
CA PHE A 77 -7.17 -0.38 8.39
C PHE A 77 -7.11 1.17 8.39
N ARG A 78 -8.14 1.87 7.90
CA ARG A 78 -8.15 3.35 7.81
C ARG A 78 -7.76 4.03 9.11
N ASP A 79 -8.41 3.63 10.20
CA ASP A 79 -8.26 4.32 11.49
C ASP A 79 -6.87 4.06 12.09
N GLU A 80 -6.33 2.85 11.91
CA GLU A 80 -4.95 2.49 12.25
C GLU A 80 -3.94 3.31 11.45
N LEU A 81 -4.06 3.36 10.12
CA LEU A 81 -3.15 4.11 9.25
C LEU A 81 -3.23 5.63 9.50
N SER A 82 -4.43 6.14 9.78
CA SER A 82 -4.63 7.55 10.14
C SER A 82 -4.05 7.88 11.52
N ALA A 83 -4.06 6.93 12.46
CA ALA A 83 -3.40 7.09 13.76
C ALA A 83 -1.88 7.04 13.59
N ALA A 84 -1.37 6.11 12.79
CA ALA A 84 0.05 6.01 12.48
C ALA A 84 0.61 7.30 11.87
N GLU A 85 -0.09 7.92 10.94
CA GLU A 85 0.31 9.21 10.33
C GLU A 85 0.46 10.34 11.38
N LYS A 86 -0.36 10.33 12.43
CA LYS A 86 -0.28 11.32 13.52
C LYS A 86 0.88 11.04 14.48
N ILE A 87 1.23 9.78 14.68
CA ILE A 87 2.24 9.32 15.65
C ILE A 87 3.64 9.34 15.02
N HIS A 88 3.75 9.11 13.72
CA HIS A 88 5.01 8.94 13.01
C HIS A 88 5.19 10.05 11.97
N PRO A 89 5.97 11.12 12.27
CA PRO A 89 6.16 12.26 11.37
C PRO A 89 6.75 11.91 10.00
N GLY A 90 7.46 10.77 9.90
CA GLY A 90 8.01 10.25 8.66
C GLY A 90 7.02 9.49 7.79
N PHE A 91 5.75 9.36 8.19
CA PHE A 91 4.74 8.62 7.45
C PHE A 91 3.66 9.54 6.87
N SER A 92 3.45 9.46 5.56
CA SER A 92 2.38 10.15 4.85
C SER A 92 1.35 9.12 4.36
N PHE A 93 0.08 9.31 4.74
CA PHE A 93 -1.02 8.44 4.30
C PHE A 93 -1.98 9.21 3.40
N VAL A 94 -2.14 8.74 2.16
CA VAL A 94 -2.87 9.43 1.10
C VAL A 94 -3.92 8.51 0.50
N LEU A 95 -5.16 8.99 0.42
CA LEU A 95 -6.25 8.26 -0.23
C LEU A 95 -6.48 8.76 -1.65
N ALA A 96 -6.75 7.82 -2.57
CA ALA A 96 -7.36 8.08 -3.86
C ALA A 96 -8.76 7.44 -3.90
N LEU A 97 -9.78 8.25 -3.65
CA LEU A 97 -11.18 7.82 -3.56
C LEU A 97 -11.85 7.93 -4.92
N THR A 98 -12.35 6.81 -5.44
CA THR A 98 -12.88 6.74 -6.82
C THR A 98 -14.37 7.05 -6.93
N ARG A 99 -15.11 7.09 -5.81
CA ARG A 99 -16.57 7.26 -5.78
C ARG A 99 -17.06 8.20 -4.67
N GLU A 100 -16.16 8.97 -4.05
CA GLU A 100 -16.49 9.90 -2.97
C GLU A 100 -15.61 11.15 -3.04
N PRO A 101 -16.12 12.35 -2.74
CA PRO A 101 -15.30 13.55 -2.60
C PRO A 101 -14.30 13.43 -1.45
N THR A 102 -13.22 14.22 -1.51
CA THR A 102 -12.22 14.26 -0.45
C THR A 102 -12.65 15.16 0.69
N THR A 103 -12.30 14.76 1.91
CA THR A 103 -12.45 15.60 3.11
C THR A 103 -11.11 16.16 3.57
N ARG A 104 -9.99 15.51 3.19
CA ARG A 104 -8.63 15.98 3.46
C ARG A 104 -8.02 16.55 2.19
N ARG A 105 -7.31 17.67 2.31
CA ARG A 105 -6.55 18.28 1.20
C ARG A 105 -5.46 17.35 0.65
N SER A 106 -4.94 16.44 1.46
CA SER A 106 -3.91 15.47 1.08
C SER A 106 -4.41 14.40 0.13
N ASP A 107 -5.73 14.16 0.08
CA ASP A 107 -6.37 13.04 -0.61
C ASP A 107 -6.89 13.48 -2.00
N PHE A 108 -7.18 12.49 -2.85
CA PHE A 108 -7.70 12.68 -4.20
C PHE A 108 -9.08 12.05 -4.38
N ALA A 109 -9.96 12.70 -5.15
CA ALA A 109 -11.33 12.26 -5.45
C ALA A 109 -11.45 11.68 -6.87
N ARG A 110 -10.47 10.88 -7.30
CA ARG A 110 -10.40 10.30 -8.65
C ARG A 110 -9.56 9.02 -8.65
N ARG A 111 -9.57 8.29 -9.77
CA ARG A 111 -8.68 7.13 -9.97
C ARG A 111 -7.21 7.56 -9.97
N ILE A 112 -6.35 6.67 -9.48
CA ILE A 112 -4.90 6.85 -9.45
C ILE A 112 -4.35 7.14 -10.86
N ASP A 113 -3.33 7.98 -10.93
CA ASP A 113 -2.55 8.24 -12.14
C ASP A 113 -1.10 8.61 -11.80
N ALA A 114 -0.30 8.80 -12.85
CA ALA A 114 1.11 9.18 -12.72
C ALA A 114 1.33 10.48 -11.93
N ALA A 115 0.44 11.47 -12.09
CA ALA A 115 0.55 12.74 -11.37
C ALA A 115 0.38 12.56 -9.85
N MET A 116 -0.53 11.68 -9.41
CA MET A 116 -0.63 11.33 -7.99
C MET A 116 0.60 10.59 -7.49
N VAL A 117 1.13 9.64 -8.26
CA VAL A 117 2.34 8.89 -7.86
C VAL A 117 3.50 9.86 -7.69
N ALA A 118 3.69 10.80 -8.61
CA ALA A 118 4.70 11.85 -8.51
C ALA A 118 4.47 12.77 -7.30
N ASP A 119 3.24 13.25 -7.06
CA ASP A 119 2.91 14.10 -5.90
C ASP A 119 3.25 13.39 -4.58
N VAL A 120 2.79 12.15 -4.40
CA VAL A 120 3.02 11.39 -3.17
C VAL A 120 4.49 11.03 -3.00
N THR A 121 5.20 10.72 -4.08
CA THR A 121 6.65 10.52 -4.06
C THR A 121 7.38 11.78 -3.59
N GLY A 122 6.95 12.95 -4.06
CA GLY A 122 7.54 14.25 -3.69
C GLY A 122 7.37 14.62 -2.21
N ARG A 123 6.53 13.89 -1.46
CA ARG A 123 6.40 14.06 0.01
C ARG A 123 7.52 13.37 0.78
N LEU A 124 8.29 12.50 0.13
CA LEU A 124 9.45 11.86 0.72
C LEU A 124 10.67 12.79 0.66
N PRO A 125 11.57 12.75 1.65
CA PRO A 125 12.73 13.65 1.71
C PRO A 125 13.81 13.32 0.66
N ALA A 126 13.74 12.15 0.02
CA ALA A 126 14.61 11.71 -1.06
C ALA A 126 13.87 10.67 -1.91
N PRO A 127 14.35 10.35 -3.12
CA PRO A 127 13.77 9.29 -3.94
C PRO A 127 13.70 7.96 -3.17
N PRO A 128 12.58 7.21 -3.27
CA PRO A 128 12.43 5.95 -2.55
C PRO A 128 13.42 4.91 -3.03
N GLY A 129 14.04 4.20 -2.09
CA GLY A 129 14.91 3.07 -2.38
C GLY A 129 14.13 1.79 -2.69
N HIS A 130 12.87 1.72 -2.24
CA HIS A 130 11.97 0.60 -2.48
C HIS A 130 10.56 1.09 -2.74
N ILE A 131 9.88 0.45 -3.70
CA ILE A 131 8.49 0.69 -4.02
C ILE A 131 7.74 -0.64 -3.97
N PHE A 132 6.63 -0.68 -3.24
CA PHE A 132 5.79 -1.86 -3.08
C PHE A 132 4.39 -1.56 -3.61
N ILE A 133 3.97 -2.30 -4.63
CA ILE A 133 2.69 -2.10 -5.31
C ILE A 133 1.84 -3.37 -5.17
N CYS A 134 0.66 -3.27 -4.58
CA CYS A 134 -0.24 -4.42 -4.45
C CYS A 134 -1.69 -4.08 -4.83
N GLY A 135 -2.28 -4.87 -5.72
CA GLY A 135 -3.62 -4.61 -6.25
C GLY A 135 -4.08 -5.59 -7.33
N SER A 136 -5.19 -5.26 -8.01
CA SER A 136 -5.60 -5.95 -9.23
C SER A 136 -4.60 -5.70 -10.37
N ASN A 137 -4.57 -6.58 -11.38
CA ASN A 137 -3.65 -6.45 -12.52
C ASN A 137 -3.67 -5.05 -13.16
N SER A 138 -4.86 -4.56 -13.49
CA SER A 138 -5.05 -3.23 -14.08
C SER A 138 -4.61 -2.08 -13.18
N PHE A 139 -4.74 -2.23 -11.85
CA PHE A 139 -4.28 -1.22 -10.91
C PHE A 139 -2.75 -1.22 -10.83
N VAL A 140 -2.14 -2.40 -10.73
CA VAL A 140 -0.69 -2.53 -10.63
C VAL A 140 -0.02 -1.98 -11.89
N GLU A 141 -0.57 -2.20 -13.08
CA GLU A 141 -0.08 -1.60 -14.34
C GLU A 141 -0.04 -0.07 -14.26
N VAL A 142 -1.17 0.58 -13.94
CA VAL A 142 -1.22 2.05 -13.82
C VAL A 142 -0.25 2.59 -12.76
N ALA A 143 -0.12 1.90 -11.63
CA ALA A 143 0.77 2.29 -10.56
C ALA A 143 2.25 2.12 -10.94
N VAL A 144 2.61 1.05 -11.64
CA VAL A 144 3.97 0.83 -12.17
C VAL A 144 4.30 1.89 -13.21
N ASP A 145 3.42 2.15 -14.18
CA ASP A 145 3.63 3.17 -15.20
C ASP A 145 3.81 4.55 -14.57
N GLY A 146 3.01 4.86 -13.53
CA GLY A 146 3.16 6.09 -12.74
C GLY A 146 4.50 6.18 -12.02
N ALA A 147 4.99 5.08 -11.43
CA ALA A 147 6.30 5.04 -10.77
C ALA A 147 7.45 5.24 -11.78
N LEU A 148 7.38 4.60 -12.94
CA LEU A 148 8.36 4.76 -14.02
C LEU A 148 8.36 6.19 -14.56
N ALA A 149 7.18 6.77 -14.77
CA ALA A 149 7.04 8.17 -15.20
C ALA A 149 7.58 9.16 -14.15
N ALA A 150 7.56 8.80 -12.87
CA ALA A 150 8.20 9.55 -11.79
C ALA A 150 9.72 9.32 -11.68
N GLY A 151 10.32 8.56 -12.61
CA GLY A 151 11.77 8.32 -12.69
C GLY A 151 12.27 7.19 -11.79
N MET A 152 11.40 6.31 -11.32
CA MET A 152 11.80 5.18 -10.47
C MET A 152 12.43 4.05 -11.27
N ASP A 153 13.46 3.43 -10.70
CA ASP A 153 14.15 2.31 -11.31
C ASP A 153 13.33 1.02 -11.18
N THR A 154 13.28 0.21 -12.24
CA THR A 154 12.51 -1.06 -12.26
C THR A 154 12.97 -2.04 -11.19
N THR A 155 14.26 -2.05 -10.82
CA THR A 155 14.81 -2.94 -9.78
C THR A 155 14.35 -2.56 -8.37
N SER A 156 13.89 -1.31 -8.19
CA SER A 156 13.34 -0.83 -6.92
C SER A 156 11.85 -1.13 -6.75
N ILE A 157 11.16 -1.51 -7.83
CA ILE A 157 9.72 -1.76 -7.86
C ILE A 157 9.44 -3.25 -7.63
N LYS A 158 8.69 -3.54 -6.58
CA LYS A 158 8.19 -4.88 -6.25
C LYS A 158 6.67 -4.86 -6.37
N THR A 159 6.11 -5.86 -7.05
CA THR A 159 4.66 -5.96 -7.26
C THR A 159 4.11 -7.26 -6.72
N GLU A 160 2.87 -7.21 -6.22
CA GLU A 160 2.05 -8.36 -5.88
C GLU A 160 0.66 -8.15 -6.48
N ARG A 161 0.13 -9.16 -7.17
CA ARG A 161 -1.09 -9.06 -7.96
C ARG A 161 -2.09 -10.09 -7.49
N TYR A 162 -3.37 -9.72 -7.46
CA TYR A 162 -4.48 -10.63 -7.20
C TYR A 162 -5.62 -10.42 -8.20
N GLY A 163 -6.45 -11.44 -8.35
CA GLY A 163 -7.49 -11.46 -9.38
C GLY A 163 -6.90 -11.86 -10.72
N ALA A 164 -7.27 -13.05 -11.19
CA ALA A 164 -7.07 -13.48 -12.57
C ALA A 164 -8.18 -12.89 -13.45
#